data_AF-A0AA38I9K9-F1
#
_entry.id   AF-A0AA38I9K9-F1
#
_cell.length_a   1.000
_cell.length_b   1.000
_cell.length_c   1.000
_cell.angle_alpha   90.00
_cell.angle_beta   90.00
_cell.angle_gamma   90.00
#
_symmetry.space_group_name_H-M   'P 1'
#
loop_
_entity.id
_entity.type
_entity.pdbx_description
1 polymer ?
#
loop_
_entity_poly.entity_id
_entity_poly.type
_entity_poly.pdbx_seq_one_letter_code
_entity_poly.pdbx_strand_id
1 'polypeptide(L)'
;MSKKCLEDDLLPTGKLSANHTKGVLVHYTYIPFSCGARNCIGLKYAMLSMKIILATIVKNYKIMETVDYKNIEDIDYYFLLVSKARKGYRLKFETRNE
;
A
#
# COMPACT_ATOMS: atom_id res chain seq x y z
N MET A 1 29.53 4.21 -0.55
CA MET A 1 28.27 4.99 -0.51
C MET A 1 27.05 4.25 -1.10
N SER A 2 27.03 2.90 -1.17
CA SER A 2 25.98 2.16 -1.91
C SER A 2 25.29 1.02 -1.13
N LYS A 3 25.50 0.91 0.18
CA LYS A 3 24.92 -0.20 0.98
C LYS A 3 23.67 0.19 1.78
N LYS A 4 23.36 1.47 1.93
CA LYS A 4 22.29 1.93 2.84
C LYS A 4 20.87 1.78 2.29
N CYS A 5 20.70 1.63 0.97
CA CYS A 5 19.38 1.39 0.37
C CYS A 5 18.86 -0.04 0.58
N LEU A 6 19.72 -1.00 0.94
CA LEU A 6 19.35 -2.42 1.00
C LEU A 6 18.74 -2.86 2.34
N GLU A 7 19.01 -2.13 3.42
CA GLU A 7 18.62 -2.55 4.77
C GLU A 7 17.49 -1.68 5.35
N ASP A 8 17.38 -0.41 4.95
CA ASP A 8 16.42 0.54 5.54
C ASP A 8 15.07 0.65 4.78
N ASP A 9 15.00 0.15 3.54
CA ASP A 9 13.75 0.08 2.75
C ASP A 9 13.06 -1.30 2.84
N LEU A 10 13.64 -2.22 3.64
CA LEU A 10 12.90 -3.37 4.14
C LEU A 10 11.81 -2.82 5.06
N LEU A 11 10.61 -2.69 4.49
CA LEU A 11 9.35 -2.79 5.21
C LEU A 11 9.58 -3.79 6.36
N PRO A 12 9.19 -3.51 7.63
CA PRO A 12 9.32 -4.49 8.68
C PRO A 12 8.66 -5.76 8.15
N THR A 13 9.46 -6.82 8.09
CA THR A 13 9.11 -8.15 7.63
C THR A 13 8.02 -8.72 8.53
N GLY A 14 6.81 -8.21 8.40
CA GLY A 14 5.59 -8.95 8.64
C GLY A 14 5.33 -9.76 7.39
N LYS A 15 6.05 -10.89 7.26
CA LYS A 15 5.78 -12.03 6.39
C LYS A 15 4.71 -11.75 5.31
N LEU A 16 5.13 -11.34 4.11
CA LEU A 16 4.34 -11.69 2.93
C LEU A 16 4.20 -13.21 2.96
N SER A 17 2.96 -13.67 3.10
CA SER A 17 2.50 -15.04 3.29
C SER A 17 3.54 -16.10 2.92
N ALA A 18 4.07 -16.76 3.95
CA ALA A 18 5.04 -17.84 3.87
C ALA A 18 4.40 -19.14 3.36
N ASN A 19 3.72 -19.10 2.22
CA ASN A 19 3.21 -20.27 1.55
C ASN A 19 3.64 -20.23 0.08
N HIS A 20 4.63 -21.07 -0.20
CA HIS A 20 5.12 -21.51 -1.51
C HIS A 20 6.42 -20.86 -2.02
N THR A 21 7.48 -21.66 -1.86
CA THR A 21 8.84 -21.58 -2.42
C THR A 21 9.82 -20.59 -1.77
N LYS A 22 10.93 -21.15 -1.26
CA LYS A 22 12.15 -20.46 -0.80
C LYS A 22 12.69 -19.61 -1.96
N GLY A 23 12.26 -18.36 -2.06
CA GLY A 23 12.49 -17.49 -3.21
C GLY A 23 13.48 -16.38 -2.91
N VAL A 24 14.57 -16.35 -3.68
CA VAL A 24 15.44 -15.18 -3.84
C VAL A 24 14.58 -13.97 -4.18
N LEU A 25 14.50 -12.97 -3.31
CA LEU A 25 13.90 -11.68 -3.65
C LEU A 25 14.79 -11.05 -4.73
N VAL A 26 14.28 -11.01 -5.96
CA VAL A 26 14.97 -10.32 -7.06
C VAL A 26 15.07 -8.85 -6.67
N HIS A 27 16.29 -8.32 -6.72
CA HIS A 27 16.57 -6.93 -6.37
C HIS A 27 15.64 -6.01 -7.19
N TYR A 28 15.10 -4.96 -6.57
CA TYR A 28 14.21 -3.99 -7.22
C TYR A 28 12.82 -4.49 -7.66
N THR A 29 12.31 -5.60 -7.12
CA THR A 29 10.95 -6.08 -7.45
C THR A 29 9.83 -5.18 -6.90
N TYR A 30 10.10 -4.43 -5.83
CA TYR A 30 9.11 -3.56 -5.18
C TYR A 30 9.70 -2.16 -4.98
N ILE A 31 9.31 -1.20 -5.82
CA ILE A 31 9.83 0.17 -5.80
C ILE A 31 8.69 1.21 -5.91
N PRO A 32 7.78 1.28 -4.93
CA PRO A 32 6.66 2.24 -4.96
C PRO A 32 7.10 3.70 -4.76
N PHE A 33 8.29 3.91 -4.20
CA PHE A 33 8.80 5.24 -3.79
C PHE A 33 10.14 5.58 -4.44
N SER A 34 10.44 4.97 -5.60
CA SER A 34 11.76 5.03 -6.23
C SER A 34 12.86 4.41 -5.35
N CYS A 35 14.10 4.30 -5.84
CA CYS A 35 15.24 3.79 -5.10
C CYS A 35 16.51 4.61 -5.42
N GLY A 36 17.53 4.51 -4.55
CA GLY A 36 18.79 5.23 -4.70
C GLY A 36 18.74 6.69 -4.23
N ALA A 37 19.66 7.52 -4.71
CA ALA A 37 19.83 8.92 -4.26
C ALA A 37 18.64 9.85 -4.61
N ARG A 38 17.74 9.39 -5.48
CA ARG A 38 16.53 10.11 -5.92
C ARG A 38 15.26 9.37 -5.50
N ASN A 39 15.31 8.67 -4.36
CA ASN A 39 14.12 8.09 -3.75
C ASN A 39 13.21 9.17 -3.13
N CYS A 40 11.99 8.81 -2.80
CA CYS A 40 11.06 9.70 -2.12
C CYS A 40 11.57 10.03 -0.72
N ILE A 41 11.90 11.29 -0.46
CA ILE A 41 12.27 11.79 0.88
C ILE A 41 11.15 11.55 1.90
N GLY A 42 9.90 11.47 1.43
CA GLY A 42 8.70 11.22 2.24
C GLY A 42 8.42 9.75 2.54
N LEU A 43 9.26 8.78 2.13
CA LEU A 43 8.98 7.34 2.28
C LEU A 43 8.55 6.94 3.70
N LYS A 44 9.32 7.38 4.71
CA LYS A 44 9.04 7.05 6.12
C LYS A 44 7.72 7.66 6.60
N TYR A 45 7.47 8.92 6.22
CA TYR A 45 6.24 9.63 6.58
C TYR A 45 5.01 9.03 5.89
N ALA A 46 5.11 8.73 4.59
CA ALA A 46 4.05 8.12 3.81
C ALA A 46 3.67 6.75 4.38
N MET A 47 4.64 5.89 4.70
CA MET A 47 4.38 4.58 5.30
C MET A 47 3.74 4.68 6.69
N LEU A 48 4.20 5.60 7.53
CA LEU A 48 3.63 5.79 8.86
C LEU A 48 2.20 6.33 8.78
N SER A 49 1.97 7.37 7.99
CA SER A 49 0.64 7.97 7.81
C SER A 49 -0.37 6.97 7.25
N MET A 50 -0.01 6.19 6.23
CA MET A 50 -0.86 5.13 5.70
C MET A 50 -1.23 4.09 6.77
N LYS A 51 -0.26 3.63 7.56
CA LYS A 51 -0.52 2.67 8.64
C LYS A 51 -1.47 3.24 9.70
N ILE A 52 -1.26 4.50 10.11
CA ILE A 52 -2.11 5.15 11.11
C ILE A 52 -3.55 5.29 10.58
N ILE A 53 -3.72 5.79 9.36
CA ILE A 53 -5.05 5.95 8.75
C ILE A 53 -5.77 4.61 8.66
N LEU A 54 -5.11 3.57 8.14
CA LEU A 54 -5.68 2.24 8.03
C LEU A 54 -6.02 1.63 9.39
N ALA A 55 -5.12 1.73 10.36
CA ALA A 55 -5.36 1.23 11.71
C ALA A 55 -6.57 1.92 12.38
N THR A 56 -6.68 3.24 12.23
CA THR A 56 -7.81 4.02 12.74
C THR A 56 -9.13 3.63 12.06
N ILE A 57 -9.12 3.45 10.74
CA ILE A 57 -10.33 3.04 10.00
C ILE A 57 -10.77 1.64 10.45
N VAL A 58 -9.85 0.67 10.47
CA VAL A 58 -10.17 -0.73 10.83
C VAL A 58 -10.60 -0.86 12.31
N LYS A 59 -10.06 -0.03 13.20
CA LYS A 59 -10.42 -0.03 14.62
C LYS A 59 -11.85 0.48 14.84
N ASN A 60 -12.24 1.56 14.17
CA ASN A 60 -13.49 2.27 14.49
C ASN A 60 -14.64 1.99 13.52
N TYR A 61 -14.38 1.43 12.33
CA TYR A 61 -15.37 1.24 11.29
C TYR A 61 -15.34 -0.17 10.69
N LYS A 62 -16.52 -0.65 10.31
CA LYS A 62 -16.71 -1.79 9.43
C LYS A 62 -16.86 -1.28 8.00
N ILE A 63 -15.99 -1.77 7.11
CA ILE A 63 -16.03 -1.45 5.69
C ILE A 63 -17.07 -2.37 5.04
N MET A 64 -18.08 -1.77 4.41
CA MET A 64 -19.15 -2.50 3.73
C MET A 64 -18.84 -2.61 2.23
N GLU A 65 -19.39 -3.64 1.61
CA GLU A 65 -19.22 -3.87 0.17
C GLU A 65 -19.73 -2.69 -0.65
N THR A 66 -18.98 -2.34 -1.68
CA THR A 66 -19.37 -1.32 -2.65
C THR A 66 -20.01 -1.98 -3.87
N VAL A 67 -21.00 -1.31 -4.46
CA VAL A 67 -21.66 -1.78 -5.68
C VAL A 67 -20.74 -1.60 -6.89
N ASP A 68 -19.75 -0.71 -6.80
CA ASP A 68 -19.01 -0.20 -7.96
C ASP A 68 -17.83 -1.08 -8.39
N TYR A 69 -17.25 -1.84 -7.45
CA TYR A 69 -16.06 -2.66 -7.65
C TYR A 69 -16.22 -3.95 -6.85
N LYS A 70 -16.33 -5.10 -7.54
CA LYS A 70 -16.41 -6.41 -6.90
C LYS A 70 -15.04 -7.09 -6.90
N ASN A 71 -14.32 -6.95 -8.02
CA ASN A 71 -12.97 -7.47 -8.20
C ASN A 71 -11.98 -6.33 -8.43
N ILE A 72 -10.70 -6.63 -8.24
CA ILE A 72 -9.60 -5.67 -8.48
C ILE A 72 -9.54 -5.26 -9.96
N GLU A 73 -9.92 -6.17 -10.86
CA GLU A 73 -9.96 -5.97 -12.32
C GLU A 73 -11.00 -4.92 -12.74
N ASP A 74 -12.03 -4.67 -11.92
CA ASP A 74 -13.10 -3.70 -12.21
C ASP A 74 -12.63 -2.25 -12.03
N ILE A 75 -11.47 -2.05 -11.43
CA ILE A 75 -10.93 -0.72 -11.10
C ILE A 75 -10.16 -0.18 -12.30
N ASP A 76 -10.86 0.60 -13.13
CA ASP A 76 -10.23 1.33 -14.23
C ASP A 76 -9.49 2.57 -13.70
N TYR A 77 -8.17 2.57 -13.87
CA TYR A 77 -7.28 3.67 -13.51
C TYR A 77 -6.93 4.52 -14.73
N TYR A 78 -6.88 5.84 -14.53
CA TYR A 78 -6.28 6.75 -15.49
C TYR A 78 -5.08 7.45 -14.88
N PHE A 79 -4.08 7.73 -15.73
CA PHE A 79 -2.88 8.43 -15.34
C PHE A 79 -2.99 9.89 -15.74
N LEU A 80 -2.85 10.78 -14.75
CA LEU A 80 -2.55 12.19 -14.96
C LEU A 80 -1.19 12.47 -14.29
N LEU A 81 -1.11 13.51 -13.46
CA LEU A 81 0.03 13.72 -12.54
C LEU A 81 0.11 12.62 -11.47
N VAL A 82 -1.04 12.05 -11.09
CA VAL A 82 -1.16 10.90 -10.18
C VAL A 82 -2.19 9.93 -10.74
N SER A 83 -2.01 8.64 -10.47
CA SER A 83 -2.98 7.60 -10.83
C SER A 83 -4.26 7.79 -10.02
N LYS A 84 -5.41 7.80 -10.69
CA LYS A 84 -6.73 7.91 -10.05
C LYS A 84 -7.67 6.86 -10.64
N ALA A 85 -8.58 6.35 -9.81
CA ALA A 85 -9.67 5.51 -10.30
C ALA A 85 -10.71 6.36 -11.02
N ARG A 86 -11.18 5.94 -12.21
CA ARG A 86 -12.15 6.72 -13.02
C ARG A 86 -13.47 6.94 -12.30
N LYS A 87 -14.02 5.91 -11.63
CA LYS A 87 -15.33 6.00 -10.96
C LYS A 87 -15.23 6.53 -9.51
N GLY A 88 -14.04 6.94 -9.06
CA GLY A 88 -13.78 7.41 -7.70
C GLY A 88 -13.73 6.27 -6.67
N TYR A 89 -13.81 6.61 -5.38
CA TYR A 89 -13.68 5.67 -4.26
C TYR A 89 -14.93 5.71 -3.38
N ARG A 90 -16.06 5.17 -3.87
CA ARG A 90 -17.29 5.10 -3.09
C ARG A 90 -17.24 3.89 -2.15
N LEU A 91 -16.99 4.17 -0.87
CA LEU A 91 -16.98 3.19 0.21
C LEU A 91 -18.07 3.54 1.22
N LYS A 92 -18.76 2.52 1.73
CA LYS A 92 -19.73 2.67 2.81
C LYS A 92 -19.08 2.19 4.11
N PHE A 93 -19.17 3.02 5.15
CA PHE A 93 -18.63 2.73 6.48
C PHE A 93 -19.79 2.63 7.47
N GLU A 94 -19.71 1.66 8.37
CA GLU A 94 -20.56 1.57 9.55
C GLU A 94 -19.69 1.67 10.79
N THR A 95 -20.18 2.33 11.85
CA THR A 95 -19.42 2.42 13.10
C THR A 95 -19.30 1.03 13.72
N ARG A 96 -18.08 0.67 14.12
CA ARG A 96 -17.83 -0.53 14.88
C ARG A 96 -18.13 -0.20 16.33
N ASN A 97 -19.42 -0.26 16.68
CA ASN A 97 -19.85 -0.16 18.08
C ASN A 97 -19.24 -1.34 18.84
N GLU A 98 -18.59 -1.02 19.96
CA GLU A 98 -18.05 -1.99 20.91
C GLU A 98 -19.19 -2.68 21.68
#